data_AF-A0A7K3BG06-F1
#
_entry.id   AF-A0A7K3BG06-F1
#
_cell.length_a   1.000
_cell.length_b   1.000
_cell.length_c   1.000
_cell.angle_alpha   90.00
_cell.angle_beta   90.00
_cell.angle_gamma   90.00
#
_symmetry.space_group_name_H-M   'P 1'
#
loop_
_entity.id
_entity.type
_entity.pdbx_description
1 polymer ?
#
loop_
_entity_poly.entity_id
_entity_poly.type
_entity_poly.pdbx_seq_one_letter_code
_entity_poly.pdbx_strand_id
1 'polypeptide(L)'
;MSTPEPLSDQELDDLEELAHAATPGPWFVRFLDDDHAMNLVAVSTVPDTGASERWPRFDHQEIVAATLVQQPRYVDIADERWDENARFIAAARESVPRLVDEIRRLRHQLNATRRSTPERE
;
A
#
# COMPACT_ATOMS: atom_id res chain seq x y z
N MET A 1 -23.47 1.91 -14.12
CA MET A 1 -22.32 1.20 -13.50
C MET A 1 -22.91 0.20 -12.53
N SER A 2 -22.58 -1.09 -12.67
CA SER A 2 -23.07 -2.12 -11.75
C SER A 2 -22.47 -1.88 -10.37
N THR A 3 -23.28 -2.01 -9.32
CA THR A 3 -22.77 -2.03 -7.96
C THR A 3 -21.88 -3.28 -7.83
N PRO A 4 -20.61 -3.15 -7.43
CA PRO A 4 -19.76 -4.31 -7.23
C PRO A 4 -20.37 -5.21 -6.14
N GLU A 5 -20.25 -6.51 -6.34
CA GLU A 5 -20.69 -7.51 -5.36
C GLU A 5 -19.95 -7.27 -4.02
N PRO A 6 -20.63 -7.34 -2.87
CA PRO A 6 -19.96 -7.21 -1.60
C PRO A 6 -18.98 -8.37 -1.41
N LEU A 7 -17.75 -8.07 -0.96
CA LEU A 7 -16.75 -9.08 -0.63
C LEU A 7 -17.34 -10.14 0.31
N SER A 8 -16.94 -11.40 0.21
CA SER A 8 -17.22 -12.43 1.20
C SER A 8 -16.40 -12.22 2.48
N ASP A 9 -16.66 -13.00 3.54
CA ASP A 9 -15.79 -12.99 4.72
C ASP A 9 -14.43 -13.64 4.42
N GLN A 10 -14.41 -14.67 3.58
CA GLN A 10 -13.17 -15.32 3.14
C GLN A 10 -12.27 -14.35 2.37
N GLU A 11 -12.81 -13.54 1.46
CA GLU A 11 -12.01 -12.55 0.74
C GLU A 11 -11.42 -11.48 1.67
N LEU A 12 -12.11 -11.14 2.77
CA LEU A 12 -11.56 -10.21 3.76
C LEU A 12 -10.44 -10.87 4.59
N ASP A 13 -10.60 -12.15 4.94
CA ASP A 13 -9.55 -12.93 5.62
C ASP A 13 -8.29 -13.03 4.72
N ASP A 14 -8.46 -13.32 3.43
CA ASP A 14 -7.37 -13.42 2.47
C ASP A 14 -6.61 -12.09 2.31
N LEU A 15 -7.33 -10.96 2.28
CA LEU A 15 -6.73 -9.62 2.20
C LEU A 15 -5.95 -9.26 3.48
N GLU A 16 -6.47 -9.66 4.64
CA GLU A 16 -5.81 -9.45 5.93
C GLU A 16 -4.54 -10.30 6.04
N GLU A 17 -4.58 -11.56 5.60
CA GLU A 17 -3.43 -12.46 5.56
C GLU A 17 -2.35 -11.92 4.61
N LEU A 18 -2.73 -11.48 3.41
CA LEU A 18 -1.81 -10.87 2.45
C LEU A 18 -1.11 -9.64 3.05
N ALA A 19 -1.88 -8.78 3.73
CA ALA A 19 -1.33 -7.59 4.38
C ALA A 19 -0.43 -7.93 5.58
N HIS A 20 -0.68 -9.02 6.30
CA HIS A 20 0.18 -9.48 7.39
C HIS A 20 1.48 -10.12 6.90
N ALA A 21 1.43 -10.83 5.77
CA ALA A 21 2.60 -11.47 5.18
C ALA A 21 3.61 -10.48 4.58
N ALA A 22 3.15 -9.28 4.19
CA ALA A 22 3.99 -8.21 3.65
C ALA A 22 4.87 -7.55 4.74
N THR A 23 5.97 -6.91 4.30
CA THR A 23 6.89 -6.16 5.18
C THR A 23 6.13 -5.27 6.17
N PRO A 24 6.44 -5.29 7.48
CA PRO A 24 5.83 -4.40 8.45
C PRO A 24 5.96 -2.92 8.04
N GLY A 25 4.92 -2.13 8.32
CA GLY A 25 4.93 -0.69 8.11
C GLY A 25 5.55 0.09 9.29
N PRO A 26 5.60 1.43 9.22
CA PRO A 26 5.13 2.27 8.11
C PRO A 26 6.04 2.18 6.88
N TRP A 27 5.47 2.46 5.71
CA TRP A 27 6.20 2.56 4.45
C TRP A 27 6.21 4.03 3.98
N PHE A 28 7.32 4.45 3.38
CA PHE A 28 7.56 5.82 2.95
C PHE A 28 8.01 5.86 1.50
N VAL A 29 7.67 6.93 0.80
CA VAL A 29 8.26 7.21 -0.51
C VAL A 29 9.66 7.81 -0.29
N ARG A 30 10.65 7.35 -1.04
CA ARG A 30 12.00 7.91 -1.08
C ARG A 30 12.40 8.26 -2.51
N PHE A 31 13.02 9.43 -2.65
CA PHE A 31 13.65 9.88 -3.88
C PHE A 31 15.16 9.76 -3.71
N LEU A 32 15.74 8.80 -4.41
CA LEU A 32 17.15 8.49 -4.35
C LEU A 32 17.80 8.83 -5.68
N ASP A 33 19.05 9.24 -5.62
CA ASP A 33 19.84 9.57 -6.81
C ASP A 33 21.17 8.85 -6.64
N ASP A 34 21.53 7.92 -7.52
CA ASP A 34 22.88 7.33 -7.49
C ASP A 34 23.48 7.26 -8.89
N ASP A 35 24.80 7.09 -8.98
CA ASP A 35 25.52 7.12 -10.26
C ASP A 35 25.09 5.99 -11.22
N HIS A 36 24.37 4.98 -10.72
CA HIS A 36 23.84 3.89 -11.54
C HIS A 36 22.40 4.15 -11.94
N ALA A 37 21.52 4.56 -11.02
CA ALA A 37 20.10 4.82 -11.19
C ALA A 37 19.79 6.19 -11.80
N MET A 38 20.63 7.20 -11.59
CA MET A 38 20.47 8.64 -11.90
C MET A 38 19.21 9.31 -11.34
N ASN A 39 18.16 8.52 -11.07
CA ASN A 39 16.95 8.82 -10.32
C ASN A 39 16.22 7.50 -9.99
N LEU A 40 15.97 7.23 -8.71
CA LEU A 40 15.25 6.09 -8.18
C LEU A 40 14.07 6.60 -7.35
N VAL A 41 12.86 6.21 -7.72
CA VAL A 41 11.66 6.42 -6.90
C VAL A 41 11.28 5.08 -6.29
N ALA A 42 11.23 5.04 -4.96
CA ALA A 42 11.07 3.81 -4.21
C ALA A 42 10.12 3.96 -3.02
N VAL A 43 9.62 2.81 -2.57
CA VAL A 43 8.93 2.63 -1.29
C VAL A 43 9.92 1.99 -0.32
N SER A 44 10.00 2.50 0.90
CA SER A 44 11.01 2.13 1.89
C SER A 44 10.44 2.02 3.30
N THR A 45 11.09 1.24 4.16
CA THR A 45 10.78 1.18 5.60
C THR A 45 11.35 2.35 6.41
N VAL A 46 12.15 3.22 5.79
CA VAL A 46 12.67 4.44 6.43
C VAL A 46 12.20 5.69 5.67
N PRO A 47 11.98 6.82 6.36
CA PRO A 47 11.60 8.07 5.73
C PRO A 47 12.68 8.59 4.75
N ASP A 48 12.25 9.39 3.78
CA ASP A 48 13.18 10.16 2.98
C ASP A 48 13.86 11.25 3.81
N THR A 49 15.15 11.47 3.54
CA THR A 49 15.94 12.55 4.13
C THR A 49 15.80 13.85 3.34
N GLY A 50 15.28 13.77 2.09
CA GLY A 50 15.24 14.90 1.16
C GLY A 50 16.61 15.28 0.60
N ALA A 51 17.65 14.50 0.90
CA ALA A 51 19.02 14.76 0.48
C ALA A 51 19.40 14.04 -0.83
N SER A 52 18.45 13.38 -1.49
CA SER A 52 18.67 12.56 -2.69
C SER A 52 19.88 11.64 -2.52
N GLU A 53 19.80 10.77 -1.51
CA GLU A 53 20.94 9.97 -1.09
C GLU A 53 21.39 8.99 -2.18
N ARG A 54 22.70 8.86 -2.31
CA ARG A 54 23.35 7.94 -3.25
C ARG A 54 23.84 6.71 -2.53
N TRP A 55 23.88 5.55 -3.19
CA TRP A 55 24.63 4.41 -2.68
C TRP A 55 26.11 4.79 -2.43
N PRO A 56 26.74 4.40 -1.32
CA PRO A 56 26.24 3.54 -0.23
C PRO A 56 25.65 4.29 0.99
N ARG A 57 25.21 5.55 0.84
CA ARG A 57 24.66 6.35 1.94
C ARG A 57 23.26 5.92 2.39
N PHE A 58 22.52 5.21 1.54
CA PHE A 58 21.28 4.51 1.92
C PHE A 58 21.51 3.00 1.87
N ASP A 59 20.79 2.22 2.68
CA ASP A 59 20.82 0.76 2.64
C ASP A 59 19.74 0.23 1.68
N HIS A 60 20.13 -0.55 0.68
CA HIS A 60 19.18 -1.13 -0.28
C HIS A 60 18.24 -2.15 0.38
N GLN A 61 18.59 -2.69 1.56
CA GLN A 61 17.72 -3.57 2.34
C GLN A 61 16.52 -2.81 2.96
N GLU A 62 16.53 -1.49 2.94
CA GLU A 62 15.40 -0.65 3.38
C GLU A 62 14.35 -0.46 2.27
N ILE A 63 14.59 -0.92 1.04
CA ILE A 63 13.71 -0.72 -0.11
C ILE A 63 12.72 -1.88 -0.23
N VAL A 64 11.42 -1.56 -0.22
CA VAL A 64 10.31 -2.51 -0.37
C VAL A 64 9.92 -2.69 -1.84
N ALA A 65 9.89 -1.60 -2.61
CA ALA A 65 9.55 -1.61 -4.03
C ALA A 65 10.20 -0.42 -4.75
N ALA A 66 10.57 -0.60 -6.02
CA ALA A 66 10.97 0.49 -6.90
C ALA A 66 9.84 0.75 -7.92
N THR A 67 9.53 2.01 -8.17
CA THR A 67 8.57 2.44 -9.20
C THR A 67 9.24 3.22 -10.34
N LEU A 68 10.47 3.71 -10.14
CA LEU A 68 11.35 4.21 -11.19
C LEU A 68 12.80 3.76 -10.93
N VAL A 69 13.48 3.28 -11.96
CA VAL A 69 14.94 3.16 -12.04
C VAL A 69 15.34 3.75 -13.39
N GLN A 70 15.89 4.97 -13.38
CA GLN A 70 16.14 5.72 -14.61
C GLN A 70 17.40 5.25 -15.36
N GLN A 71 18.36 4.63 -14.69
CA GLN A 71 19.58 4.12 -15.31
C GLN A 71 20.04 2.78 -14.65
N PRO A 72 20.45 1.76 -15.44
CA PRO A 72 19.83 1.53 -16.75
C PRO A 72 18.30 1.63 -16.63
N ARG A 73 17.64 2.28 -17.59
CA ARG A 73 16.19 2.46 -17.60
C ARG A 73 15.50 1.09 -17.66
N TYR A 74 15.00 0.60 -16.52
CA TYR A 74 14.51 -0.76 -16.39
C TYR A 74 13.16 -0.84 -15.67
N VAL A 75 12.97 -0.05 -14.62
CA VAL A 75 11.67 0.14 -13.97
C VAL A 75 11.17 1.51 -14.42
N ASP A 76 10.26 1.54 -15.39
CA ASP A 76 9.76 2.77 -15.99
C ASP A 76 8.40 2.51 -16.63
N ILE A 77 7.36 3.15 -16.09
CA ILE A 77 5.99 2.99 -16.57
C ILE A 77 5.68 4.02 -17.66
N ALA A 78 4.98 3.60 -18.71
CA ALA A 78 4.75 4.42 -19.90
C ALA A 78 3.93 5.71 -19.66
N ASP A 79 3.11 5.75 -18.61
CA ASP A 79 2.32 6.93 -18.24
C ASP A 79 3.03 7.88 -17.27
N GLU A 80 4.29 7.59 -16.94
CA GLU A 80 5.18 8.37 -16.09
C GLU A 80 4.68 8.58 -14.64
N ARG A 81 3.73 7.75 -14.18
CA ARG A 81 3.12 7.85 -12.84
C ARG A 81 3.88 7.12 -11.73
N TRP A 82 5.20 7.01 -11.83
CA TRP A 82 6.02 6.29 -10.85
C TRP A 82 5.92 6.90 -9.43
N ASP A 83 5.78 8.22 -9.35
CA ASP A 83 5.57 8.98 -8.11
C ASP A 83 4.24 8.60 -7.45
N GLU A 84 3.14 8.65 -8.22
CA GLU A 84 1.80 8.29 -7.76
C GLU A 84 1.72 6.83 -7.35
N ASN A 85 2.38 5.95 -8.10
CA ASN A 85 2.44 4.53 -7.78
C ASN A 85 3.16 4.29 -6.45
N ALA A 86 4.28 4.97 -6.20
CA ALA A 86 5.00 4.86 -4.93
C ALA A 86 4.14 5.36 -3.76
N ARG A 87 3.47 6.51 -3.93
CA ARG A 87 2.54 7.05 -2.92
C ARG A 87 1.38 6.09 -2.63
N PHE A 88 0.80 5.49 -3.68
CA PHE A 88 -0.29 4.52 -3.53
C PHE A 88 0.16 3.29 -2.76
N ILE A 89 1.30 2.70 -3.13
CA ILE A 89 1.85 1.50 -2.47
C ILE A 89 2.17 1.79 -1.00
N ALA A 90 2.85 2.90 -0.71
CA ALA A 90 3.18 3.29 0.65
C ALA A 90 1.91 3.48 1.51
N ALA A 91 0.92 4.21 0.99
CA ALA A 91 -0.34 4.44 1.70
C ALA A 91 -1.17 3.15 1.89
N ALA A 92 -1.12 2.22 0.94
CA ALA A 92 -1.86 0.97 0.98
C ALA A 92 -1.47 0.11 2.20
N ARG A 93 -0.22 0.20 2.66
CA ARG A 93 0.25 -0.59 3.80
C ARG A 93 -0.58 -0.39 5.07
N GLU A 94 -0.99 0.84 5.30
CA GLU A 94 -1.84 1.22 6.45
C GLU A 94 -3.32 1.23 6.07
N SER A 95 -3.65 1.66 4.84
CA SER A 95 -5.04 1.86 4.43
C SER A 95 -5.79 0.54 4.24
N VAL A 96 -5.15 -0.49 3.68
CA VAL A 96 -5.81 -1.77 3.40
C VAL A 96 -6.26 -2.49 4.68
N PRO A 97 -5.38 -2.72 5.70
CA PRO A 97 -5.82 -3.31 6.96
C PRO A 97 -6.96 -2.52 7.62
N ARG A 98 -6.84 -1.19 7.66
CA ARG A 98 -7.87 -0.31 8.25
C ARG A 98 -9.21 -0.40 7.52
N LEU A 99 -9.20 -0.54 6.19
CA LEU A 99 -10.43 -0.72 5.41
C LEU A 99 -11.07 -2.08 5.68
N VAL A 100 -10.27 -3.15 5.81
CA VAL A 100 -10.77 -4.48 6.18
C VAL A 100 -11.43 -4.45 7.56
N ASP A 101 -10.76 -3.86 8.57
CA ASP A 101 -11.31 -3.69 9.92
C ASP A 101 -12.62 -2.92 9.91
N GLU A 102 -12.68 -1.82 9.15
CA GLU A 102 -13.87 -0.98 9.04
C GLU A 102 -15.04 -1.74 8.40
N ILE A 103 -14.78 -2.54 7.35
CA ILE A 103 -15.81 -3.38 6.72
C ILE A 103 -16.34 -4.41 7.72
N ARG A 104 -15.47 -5.11 8.46
CA ARG A 104 -15.89 -6.08 9.49
C ARG A 104 -16.75 -5.39 10.56
N ARG A 105 -16.31 -4.22 11.04
CA ARG A 105 -17.06 -3.41 12.02
C ARG A 105 -18.46 -3.07 11.52
N LEU A 106 -18.57 -2.58 10.28
CA LEU A 106 -19.86 -2.24 9.66
C LEU A 106 -20.77 -3.47 9.50
N ARG A 107 -20.22 -4.62 9.10
CA ARG A 107 -21.00 -5.88 9.03
C ARG A 107 -21.53 -6.31 10.39
N HIS A 108 -20.71 -6.24 11.44
CA HIS A 108 -21.14 -6.55 12.79
C HIS A 108 -22.28 -5.63 13.25
N GLN A 109 -22.18 -4.33 12.97
CA GLN A 109 -23.25 -3.37 13.29
C GLN A 109 -24.55 -3.66 12.53
N LEU A 110 -24.47 -3.92 11.23
CA LEU A 110 -25.66 -4.26 10.42
C LEU A 110 -26.33 -5.55 10.91
N ASN A 111 -25.55 -6.57 11.28
CA ASN A 111 -26.07 -7.82 11.81
C ASN A 111 -26.68 -7.64 13.21
N ALA A 112 -26.10 -6.78 14.06
CA ALA A 112 -26.68 -6.43 15.36
C ALA A 112 -28.04 -5.70 15.18
N THR A 113 -28.09 -4.69 14.31
CA THR A 113 -29.30 -3.91 14.04
C THR A 113 -30.43 -4.77 13.47
N ARG A 114 -30.12 -5.70 12.57
CA ARG A 114 -31.09 -6.66 12.02
C ARG A 114 -31.69 -7.55 13.11
N ARG A 115 -30.90 -7.99 14.09
CA ARG A 115 -31.37 -8.81 15.21
C ARG A 115 -32.18 -8.03 16.25
N SER A 116 -32.00 -6.72 16.34
CA SER A 116 -32.71 -5.85 17.30
C SER A 116 -34.05 -5.30 16.81
N THR A 117 -34.44 -5.57 15.56
CA THR A 117 -35.75 -5.15 15.02
C THR A 117 -36.71 -6.34 15.08
N PRO A 118 -37.67 -6.41 16.05
CA PRO A 118 -38.70 -7.43 16.01
C PRO A 118 -39.67 -7.13 14.87
N GLU A 119 -40.14 -8.16 14.18
CA GLU A 119 -41.28 -8.06 13.26
C GLU A 119 -42.45 -7.43 14.02
N ARG A 120 -42.89 -6.24 13.58
CA ARG A 120 -44.14 -5.64 14.06
C ARG A 120 -45.27 -6.35 13.32
N GLU A 121 -45.89 -7.32 13.97
CA GLU A 121 -47.24 -7.81 13.64
C GLU A 121 -48.29 -6.70 13.83
#